data_AF-A0A9P7BZH4-F1
#
_entry.id   AF-A0A9P7BZH4-F1
#
_cell.length_a   1.000
_cell.length_b   1.000
_cell.length_c   1.000
_cell.angle_alpha   90.00
_cell.angle_beta   90.00
_cell.angle_gamma   90.00
#
_symmetry.space_group_name_H-M   'P 1'
#
loop_
_entity.id
_entity.type
_entity.pdbx_description
1 polymer ?
#
loop_
_entity_poly.entity_id
_entity_poly.type
_entity_poly.pdbx_seq_one_letter_code
_entity_poly.pdbx_strand_id
1 'polypeptide(L)'
;MDVIKKYKGPEDAYVDEVRVLGDDSGNGELQKVHIKLRITRSPVIGDKFSSRHGQKGVCSQKYPAIDMPFTESGMQPDVIINPHAFPSRMTIGMFVESIAGKAGALHGIAQDIEKGWL
;
A
#
# COMPACT_ATOMS: atom_id res chain seq x y z
N MET A 1 4.34 45.51 0.60
CA MET A 1 4.17 44.52 1.68
C MET A 1 4.01 43.17 1.01
N ASP A 2 4.95 42.25 1.23
CA ASP A 2 4.90 40.93 0.59
C ASP A 2 3.90 40.02 1.31
N VAL A 3 2.99 39.40 0.54
CA VAL A 3 2.00 38.46 1.07
C VAL A 3 2.48 37.03 0.79
N ILE A 4 3.00 36.36 1.81
CA ILE A 4 3.51 34.97 1.71
C ILE A 4 2.44 33.99 2.16
N LYS A 5 2.06 33.04 1.28
CA LYS A 5 1.19 31.91 1.65
C LYS A 5 2.03 30.75 2.17
N LYS A 6 1.85 30.40 3.44
CA LYS A 6 2.51 29.25 4.08
C LYS A 6 1.62 28.00 4.01
N TYR A 7 2.26 26.85 3.84
CA TYR A 7 1.61 25.54 4.02
C TYR A 7 1.13 25.39 5.47
N LYS A 8 -0.08 24.87 5.65
CA LYS A 8 -0.75 24.72 6.97
C LYS A 8 -1.06 23.26 7.32
N GLY A 9 -0.58 22.30 6.54
CA GLY A 9 -0.82 20.90 6.84
C GLY A 9 -0.07 20.44 8.09
N PRO A 10 -0.60 19.44 8.80
CA PRO A 10 -0.03 18.97 10.06
C PRO A 10 1.25 18.14 9.88
N GLU A 11 1.58 17.75 8.65
CA GLU A 11 2.67 16.82 8.35
C GLU A 11 3.62 17.41 7.31
N ASP A 12 4.88 17.02 7.41
CA ASP A 12 5.89 17.45 6.45
C ASP A 12 5.59 16.89 5.05
N ALA A 13 5.68 17.78 4.06
CA ALA A 13 5.40 17.48 2.68
C ALA A 13 6.53 17.96 1.78
N TYR A 14 6.75 17.24 0.68
CA TYR A 14 7.73 17.56 -0.34
C TYR A 14 7.02 18.17 -1.55
N VAL A 15 7.63 19.15 -2.20
CA VAL A 15 7.11 19.66 -3.48
C VAL A 15 7.38 18.61 -4.56
N ASP A 16 6.31 18.11 -5.17
CA ASP A 16 6.37 17.12 -6.25
C ASP A 16 6.38 17.83 -7.60
N GLU A 17 5.51 18.83 -7.76
CA GLU A 17 5.34 19.53 -9.02
C GLU A 17 4.91 20.99 -8.79
N VAL A 18 5.46 21.90 -9.60
CA VAL A 18 5.03 23.30 -9.64
C VAL A 18 4.56 23.60 -11.06
N ARG A 19 3.25 23.79 -11.23
CA ARG A 19 2.66 24.18 -12.49
C ARG A 19 2.27 25.63 -12.45
N VAL A 20 2.83 26.39 -13.37
CA VAL A 20 2.42 27.75 -13.64
C VAL A 20 1.24 27.71 -14.61
N LEU A 21 0.16 28.39 -14.28
CA LEU A 21 -1.03 28.45 -15.12
C LEU A 21 -1.10 29.83 -15.79
N GLY A 22 -0.99 29.84 -17.12
CA GLY A 22 -1.17 31.04 -17.94
C GLY A 22 -2.63 31.47 -18.02
N ASP A 23 -2.86 32.68 -18.52
CA ASP A 23 -4.18 33.19 -18.84
C ASP A 23 -4.55 32.86 -20.30
N ASP A 24 -5.85 32.69 -20.59
CA ASP A 24 -6.35 32.34 -21.94
C ASP A 24 -6.02 33.43 -22.97
N SER A 25 -5.80 34.66 -22.50
CA SER A 25 -5.45 35.83 -23.32
C SER A 25 -3.97 35.85 -23.76
N GLY A 26 -3.12 34.95 -23.25
CA GLY A 26 -1.69 34.80 -23.62
C GLY A 26 -0.74 35.95 -23.26
N ASN A 27 -1.28 37.13 -22.93
CA ASN A 27 -0.55 38.36 -22.59
C ASN A 27 -0.68 38.78 -21.11
N GLY A 28 -1.37 37.98 -20.29
CA GLY A 28 -1.57 38.26 -18.87
C GLY A 28 -0.34 37.93 -18.03
N GLU A 29 -0.15 38.68 -16.94
CA GLU A 29 0.87 38.38 -15.93
C GLU A 29 0.59 37.03 -15.23
N LEU A 30 1.62 36.49 -14.58
CA LEU A 30 1.57 35.21 -13.86
C LEU A 30 0.73 35.30 -12.58
N GLN A 31 -0.56 35.03 -12.68
CA GLN A 31 -1.50 35.16 -11.55
C GLN A 31 -1.81 33.85 -10.83
N LYS A 32 -1.50 32.68 -11.41
CA LYS A 32 -1.92 31.37 -10.89
C LYS A 32 -0.79 30.34 -10.91
N VAL A 33 -0.59 29.67 -9.79
CA VAL A 33 0.35 28.55 -9.64
C VAL A 33 -0.36 27.41 -8.91
N HIS A 34 -0.22 26.20 -9.43
CA HIS A 34 -0.63 24.96 -8.77
C HIS A 34 0.61 24.25 -8.24
N ILE A 35 0.66 24.02 -6.93
CA ILE A 35 1.77 23.32 -6.27
C ILE A 35 1.24 21.97 -5.78
N LYS A 36 1.78 20.89 -6.34
CA LYS A 36 1.49 19.53 -5.92
C LYS A 36 2.47 19.13 -4.84
N LEU A 37 1.94 18.63 -3.72
CA LEU A 37 2.72 18.20 -2.58
C LEU A 37 2.59 16.67 -2.41
N ARG A 38 3.69 16.03 -2.02
CA ARG A 38 3.77 14.61 -1.72
C ARG A 38 4.10 14.40 -0.25
N ILE A 39 3.34 13.53 0.41
CA ILE A 39 3.58 13.11 1.78
C ILE A 39 3.96 11.63 1.74
N THR A 40 5.11 11.27 2.29
CA THR A 40 5.55 9.87 2.38
C THR A 40 4.81 9.17 3.51
N ARG A 41 4.15 8.04 3.21
CA ARG A 41 3.39 7.25 4.17
C ARG A 41 3.99 5.86 4.31
N SER A 42 4.90 5.70 5.27
CA SER A 42 5.41 4.39 5.65
C SER A 42 4.38 3.64 6.49
N PRO A 43 4.25 2.31 6.37
CA PRO A 43 3.35 1.53 7.22
C PRO A 43 3.64 1.71 8.71
N VAL A 44 2.60 2.06 9.45
CA VAL A 44 2.64 2.24 10.90
C VAL A 44 1.69 1.27 11.60
N ILE A 45 1.94 1.05 12.90
CA ILE A 45 1.03 0.29 13.76
C ILE A 45 -0.32 1.01 13.76
N GLY A 46 -1.40 0.26 13.56
CA GLY A 46 -2.74 0.82 13.39
C GLY A 46 -3.23 0.91 11.93
N ASP A 47 -2.33 0.81 10.95
CA ASP A 47 -2.72 0.76 9.54
C ASP A 47 -3.50 -0.51 9.21
N LYS A 48 -4.44 -0.40 8.27
CA LYS A 48 -5.34 -1.49 7.89
C LYS A 48 -4.89 -2.11 6.57
N PHE A 49 -4.71 -3.43 6.59
CA PHE A 49 -4.39 -4.24 5.42
C PHE A 49 -5.50 -5.26 5.19
N SER A 50 -5.66 -5.73 3.96
CA SER A 50 -6.62 -6.77 3.61
C SER A 50 -6.11 -7.62 2.45
N SER A 51 -6.40 -8.91 2.48
CA SER A 51 -6.32 -9.73 1.27
C SER A 51 -7.51 -9.43 0.33
N ARG A 52 -7.47 -9.98 -0.88
CA ARG A 52 -8.57 -9.92 -1.86
C ARG A 52 -9.83 -10.69 -1.41
N HIS A 53 -9.71 -11.52 -0.37
CA HIS A 53 -10.79 -12.34 0.18
C HIS A 53 -11.49 -11.68 1.38
N GLY A 54 -11.40 -10.35 1.52
CA GLY A 54 -12.05 -9.63 2.62
C GLY A 54 -11.43 -9.89 4.00
N GLN A 55 -10.23 -10.47 4.06
CA GLN A 55 -9.50 -10.67 5.32
C GLN A 55 -8.82 -9.39 5.76
N LYS A 56 -9.62 -8.43 6.25
CA LYS A 56 -9.12 -7.19 6.82
C LYS A 56 -8.50 -7.42 8.21
N GLY A 57 -7.31 -6.85 8.40
CA GLY A 57 -6.57 -6.82 9.67
C GLY A 57 -5.94 -5.44 9.91
N VAL A 58 -5.63 -5.16 11.17
CA VAL A 58 -4.88 -3.97 11.58
C VAL A 58 -3.46 -4.41 11.90
N CYS A 59 -2.43 -3.67 11.45
CA CYS A 59 -1.05 -3.92 11.82
C CYS A 59 -0.90 -3.74 13.34
N SER A 60 -0.74 -4.84 14.07
CA SER A 60 -0.62 -4.85 15.52
C SER A 60 0.79 -4.51 15.98
N GLN A 61 1.80 -5.04 15.29
CA GLN A 61 3.21 -4.89 15.66
C GLN A 61 4.10 -5.04 14.42
N LYS A 62 5.20 -4.28 14.40
CA LYS A 62 6.30 -4.46 13.45
C LYS A 62 7.39 -5.29 14.12
N TYR A 63 7.42 -6.58 13.82
CA TYR A 63 8.43 -7.48 14.35
C TYR A 63 9.78 -7.26 13.66
N PRO A 64 10.90 -7.23 14.41
CA PRO A 64 12.21 -7.23 13.80
C PRO A 64 12.47 -8.59 13.15
N ALA A 65 13.21 -8.58 12.04
CA ALA A 65 13.55 -9.79 11.29
C ALA A 65 14.15 -10.90 12.18
N ILE A 66 14.99 -10.54 13.15
CA ILE A 66 15.65 -11.51 14.05
C ILE A 66 14.69 -12.36 14.89
N ASP A 67 13.48 -11.84 15.18
CA ASP A 67 12.49 -12.52 16.03
C ASP A 67 11.42 -13.23 15.19
N MET A 68 11.45 -13.06 13.86
CA MET A 68 10.49 -13.68 12.97
C MET A 68 10.83 -15.15 12.73
N PRO A 69 9.81 -16.03 12.63
CA PRO A 69 10.05 -17.42 12.25
C PRO A 69 10.63 -17.47 10.83
N PHE A 70 11.49 -18.45 10.58
CA PHE A 70 12.10 -18.67 9.27
C PHE A 70 11.81 -20.07 8.76
N THR A 71 11.75 -20.22 7.44
CA THR A 71 11.60 -21.51 6.75
C THR A 71 12.95 -22.23 6.62
N GLU A 72 12.93 -23.50 6.22
CA GLU A 72 14.16 -24.26 5.88
C GLU A 72 15.01 -23.56 4.80
N SER A 73 14.36 -22.85 3.88
CA SER A 73 15.04 -22.02 2.87
C SER A 73 15.60 -20.70 3.42
N GLY A 74 15.48 -20.44 4.72
CA GLY A 74 15.91 -19.21 5.38
C GLY A 74 15.01 -18.00 5.15
N MET A 75 13.81 -18.18 4.57
CA MET A 75 12.91 -17.07 4.29
C MET A 75 12.07 -16.71 5.51
N GLN A 76 11.86 -15.41 5.71
CA GLN A 76 11.00 -14.87 6.75
C GLN A 76 9.70 -14.36 6.11
N PRO A 77 8.54 -14.54 6.77
CA PRO A 77 7.27 -14.04 6.23
C PRO A 77 7.20 -12.51 6.35
N ASP A 78 6.70 -11.83 5.32
CA ASP A 78 6.44 -10.38 5.40
C ASP A 78 5.23 -10.05 6.28
N VAL A 79 4.24 -10.95 6.33
CA VAL A 79 2.97 -10.78 7.06
C VAL A 79 2.60 -12.08 7.75
N ILE A 80 2.18 -11.99 9.02
CA ILE A 80 1.64 -13.11 9.79
C ILE A 80 0.15 -12.87 10.05
N ILE A 81 -0.67 -13.89 9.83
CA ILE A 81 -2.12 -13.85 10.06
C ILE A 81 -2.49 -14.96 11.04
N ASN A 82 -3.32 -14.62 12.04
CA ASN A 82 -3.79 -15.57 13.02
C ASN A 82 -4.72 -16.62 12.37
N PRO A 83 -4.46 -17.95 12.51
CA PRO A 83 -5.32 -19.00 11.96
C PRO A 83 -6.76 -18.94 12.47
N HIS A 84 -7.01 -18.37 13.64
CA HIS A 84 -8.37 -18.19 14.16
C HIS A 84 -9.23 -17.19 13.36
N ALA A 85 -8.63 -16.43 12.42
CA ALA A 85 -9.35 -15.53 11.54
C ALA A 85 -10.06 -16.24 10.36
N PHE A 86 -9.87 -17.55 10.18
CA PHE A 86 -10.40 -18.31 9.04
C PHE A 86 -11.69 -19.09 9.33
N PRO A 87 -11.87 -19.79 10.47
CA PRO A 87 -13.04 -20.64 10.68
C PRO A 87 -14.39 -19.91 10.56
N SER A 88 -14.48 -18.69 11.09
CA SER A 88 -15.73 -17.91 11.07
C SER A 88 -15.99 -17.20 9.74
N ARG A 89 -14.94 -16.88 8.97
CA ARG A 89 -15.04 -16.15 7.71
C ARG A 89 -15.12 -17.06 6.49
N MET A 90 -14.72 -18.33 6.64
CA MET A 90 -14.74 -19.36 5.60
C MET A 90 -14.05 -18.91 4.29
N THR A 91 -12.98 -18.13 4.41
CA THR A 91 -12.23 -17.54 3.29
C THR A 91 -11.19 -18.51 2.72
N ILE A 92 -11.63 -19.69 2.33
CA ILE A 92 -10.78 -20.78 1.81
C ILE A 92 -10.01 -20.34 0.55
N GLY A 93 -10.59 -19.44 -0.26
CA GLY A 93 -9.93 -18.86 -1.44
C GLY A 93 -8.56 -18.27 -1.14
N MET A 94 -8.34 -17.70 0.05
CA MET A 94 -7.03 -17.16 0.44
C MET A 94 -5.96 -18.26 0.58
N PHE A 95 -6.34 -19.46 1.02
CA PHE A 95 -5.41 -20.59 1.07
C PHE A 95 -5.07 -21.08 -0.34
N VAL A 96 -6.07 -21.18 -1.22
CA VAL A 96 -5.86 -21.57 -2.62
C VAL A 96 -4.96 -20.55 -3.32
N GLU A 97 -5.21 -19.25 -3.14
CA GLU A 97 -4.39 -18.15 -3.66
C GLU A 97 -2.94 -18.26 -3.16
N SER A 98 -2.74 -18.55 -1.87
CA SER A 98 -1.39 -18.68 -1.30
C SER A 98 -0.59 -19.84 -1.92
N ILE A 99 -1.24 -20.98 -2.19
CA ILE A 99 -0.60 -22.15 -2.81
C ILE A 99 -0.29 -21.86 -4.28
N ALA A 100 -1.27 -21.34 -5.02
CA ALA A 100 -1.12 -20.98 -6.43
C ALA A 100 -0.05 -19.90 -6.63
N GLY A 101 -0.02 -18.89 -5.75
CA GLY A 101 0.99 -17.83 -5.77
C GLY A 101 2.41 -18.36 -5.56
N LYS A 102 2.59 -19.27 -4.60
CA LYS A 102 3.89 -19.92 -4.38
C LYS A 102 4.33 -20.76 -5.59
N ALA A 103 3.44 -21.56 -6.16
CA ALA A 103 3.73 -22.35 -7.35
C ALA A 103 4.09 -21.46 -8.55
N GLY A 104 3.31 -20.39 -8.78
CA GLY A 104 3.56 -19.42 -9.83
C GLY A 104 4.91 -18.71 -9.69
N ALA A 105 5.28 -18.32 -8.47
CA ALA A 105 6.57 -17.69 -8.20
C ALA A 105 7.77 -18.63 -8.47
N LEU A 106 7.63 -19.92 -8.17
CA LEU A 106 8.70 -20.91 -8.41
C LEU A 106 8.86 -21.25 -9.90
N HIS A 107 7.76 -21.32 -10.64
CA HIS A 107 7.75 -21.74 -12.05
C HIS A 107 7.76 -20.58 -13.04
N GLY A 108 7.63 -19.33 -12.58
CA GLY A 108 7.59 -18.15 -13.43
C GLY A 108 6.31 -18.02 -14.27
N ILE A 109 5.19 -18.58 -13.79
CA ILE A 109 3.91 -18.61 -14.51
C ILE A 109 2.79 -17.97 -13.70
N ALA A 110 1.92 -17.22 -14.37
CA ALA A 110 0.70 -16.70 -13.75
C ALA A 110 -0.34 -17.82 -13.63
N GLN A 111 -1.03 -17.87 -12.48
CA GLN A 111 -2.11 -18.82 -12.24
C GLN A 111 -3.47 -18.13 -12.42
N ASP A 112 -4.34 -18.68 -13.25
CA ASP A 112 -5.75 -18.28 -13.31
C ASP A 112 -6.52 -19.07 -12.23
N ILE A 113 -6.99 -18.35 -11.22
CA ILE A 113 -7.60 -18.94 -10.01
C ILE A 113 -9.11 -18.62 -9.94
N GLU A 114 -9.65 -17.86 -10.91
CA GLU A 114 -11.03 -17.37 -10.89
C GLU A 114 -12.01 -18.29 -11.64
N LYS A 115 -11.53 -19.16 -12.55
CA LYS A 115 -12.41 -19.88 -13.49
C LYS A 115 -12.74 -21.35 -13.18
N GLY A 116 -12.21 -21.92 -12.10
CA GLY A 116 -12.27 -23.39 -11.90
C GLY A 116 -13.15 -23.91 -10.76
N TRP A 117 -13.73 -23.03 -9.93
CA TRP A 117 -14.27 -23.43 -8.62
C TRP A 117 -15.60 -22.76 -8.23
N LEU A 118 -16.37 -22.31 -9.22
CA LEU A 118 -17.79 -21.98 -9.09
C LEU A 118 -18.64 -23.03 -9.82
#